data_AF-A0A2E1LXU4-F1
#
_entry.id   AF-A0A2E1LXU4-F1
#
_cell.length_a   1.000
_cell.length_b   1.000
_cell.length_c   1.000
_cell.angle_alpha   90.00
_cell.angle_beta   90.00
_cell.angle_gamma   90.00
#
_symmetry.space_group_name_H-M   'P 1'
#
loop_
_entity.id
_entity.type
_entity.pdbx_description
1 polymer ?
#
loop_
_entity_poly.entity_id
_entity_poly.type
_entity_poly.pdbx_seq_one_letter_code
_entity_poly.pdbx_strand_id
1 'polypeptide(L)'
;MADFLNQITALIPQGIREKVLGNSGRELLAAVTDTLVVFGDELLHLETGQSEKLLYAAEATNVDTTNVETSNAAAISAAAKRLLNSSDTPCTILLLLAPSEFAATQQDMPGMTGTNLRSAITLQRESILPACDDTLALATANENPTGRVIALWTHADQLSDLFDAFAQYGLTLAAIAPRILALSANTMPENLLDDDGCHTTFVRSRQGVLEQWLQIKNDELEEKA
;
A
#
# COMPACT_ATOMS: atom_id res chain seq x y z
N MET A 1 8.56 -24.00 3.61
CA MET A 1 8.79 -22.53 3.57
C MET A 1 9.20 -22.01 2.18
N ALA A 2 9.61 -22.85 1.21
CA ALA A 2 9.92 -22.40 -0.16
C ALA A 2 8.69 -22.24 -1.09
N ASP A 3 7.54 -22.83 -0.76
CA ASP A 3 6.34 -22.79 -1.61
C ASP A 3 5.57 -21.46 -1.59
N PHE A 4 5.70 -20.67 -0.52
CA PHE A 4 4.97 -19.40 -0.37
C PHE A 4 5.62 -18.28 -1.20
N LEU A 5 6.96 -18.22 -1.22
CA LEU A 5 7.72 -17.30 -2.06
C LEU A 5 7.50 -17.60 -3.56
N ASN A 6 7.48 -18.88 -3.97
CA ASN A 6 7.18 -19.25 -5.36
C ASN A 6 5.75 -18.89 -5.80
N GLN A 7 4.78 -18.86 -4.88
CA GLN A 7 3.43 -18.37 -5.18
C GLN A 7 3.42 -16.84 -5.33
N ILE A 8 4.14 -16.10 -4.47
CA ILE A 8 4.20 -14.64 -4.52
C ILE A 8 4.94 -14.13 -5.77
N THR A 9 6.03 -14.76 -6.18
CA THR A 9 6.80 -14.32 -7.37
C THR A 9 6.03 -14.55 -8.68
N ALA A 10 5.10 -15.51 -8.71
CA ALA A 10 4.18 -15.72 -9.84
C ALA A 10 2.99 -14.73 -9.86
N LEU A 11 2.82 -13.95 -8.78
CA LEU A 11 1.70 -13.03 -8.53
C LEU A 11 2.12 -11.56 -8.63
N ILE A 12 3.12 -11.22 -9.46
CA ILE A 12 3.41 -9.82 -9.81
C ILE A 12 2.77 -9.51 -11.19
N PRO A 13 1.48 -9.11 -11.24
CA PRO A 13 0.79 -8.84 -12.48
C PRO A 13 1.09 -7.45 -13.05
N GLN A 14 1.17 -7.39 -14.38
CA GLN A 14 1.21 -6.14 -15.15
C GLN A 14 -0.01 -5.23 -14.90
N GLY A 15 -1.11 -5.76 -14.34
CA GLY A 15 -2.37 -5.06 -14.11
C GLY A 15 -2.35 -3.98 -13.01
N ILE A 16 -1.39 -4.01 -12.07
CA ILE A 16 -1.24 -2.95 -11.06
C ILE A 16 -0.91 -1.61 -11.74
N ARG A 17 -0.15 -1.66 -12.84
CA ARG A 17 0.28 -0.48 -13.61
C ARG A 17 -0.89 0.27 -14.23
N GLU A 18 -1.96 -0.43 -14.62
CA GLU A 18 -3.07 0.17 -15.37
C GLU A 18 -4.14 0.81 -14.48
N LYS A 19 -4.31 0.32 -13.25
CA LYS A 19 -5.51 0.58 -12.44
C LYS A 19 -5.36 1.66 -11.38
N VAL A 20 -4.13 1.93 -10.93
CA VAL A 20 -3.88 2.80 -9.77
C VAL A 20 -3.64 4.27 -10.17
N LEU A 21 -3.23 4.59 -11.41
CA LEU A 21 -2.74 5.93 -11.74
C LEU A 21 -3.12 6.43 -13.14
N GLY A 22 -3.32 7.75 -13.27
CA GLY A 22 -3.44 8.42 -14.57
C GLY A 22 -2.16 8.30 -15.42
N ASN A 23 -2.17 8.78 -16.67
CA ASN A 23 -1.11 8.51 -17.65
C ASN A 23 0.33 8.73 -17.14
N SER A 24 0.61 9.81 -16.40
CA SER A 24 1.96 10.08 -15.86
C SER A 24 2.39 9.06 -14.78
N GLY A 25 1.46 8.56 -13.98
CA GLY A 25 1.78 7.51 -13.01
C GLY A 25 1.87 6.12 -13.63
N ARG A 26 1.24 5.90 -14.80
CA ARG A 26 1.45 4.67 -15.59
C ARG A 26 2.86 4.58 -16.14
N GLU A 27 3.42 5.69 -16.63
CA GLU A 27 4.80 5.77 -17.09
C GLU A 27 5.80 5.55 -15.95
N LEU A 28 5.55 6.15 -14.77
CA LEU A 28 6.36 5.94 -13.58
C LEU A 28 6.31 4.48 -13.08
N LEU A 29 5.13 3.86 -13.06
CA LEU A 29 4.98 2.44 -12.71
C LEU A 29 5.54 1.50 -13.78
N ALA A 30 5.55 1.89 -15.05
CA ALA A 30 6.17 1.11 -16.11
C ALA A 30 7.70 1.02 -15.92
N ALA A 31 8.29 2.04 -15.30
CA ALA A 31 9.70 2.12 -14.96
C ALA A 31 10.09 1.41 -13.65
N VAL A 32 9.12 0.87 -12.89
CA VAL A 32 9.42 0.09 -11.67
C VAL A 32 10.27 -1.13 -12.02
N THR A 33 11.42 -1.23 -11.38
CA THR A 33 12.41 -2.31 -11.52
C THR A 33 12.35 -3.31 -10.39
N ASP A 34 11.97 -2.87 -9.18
CA ASP A 34 12.03 -3.66 -7.96
C ASP A 34 10.73 -3.47 -7.14
N THR A 35 10.21 -4.56 -6.61
CA THR A 35 8.99 -4.56 -5.77
C THR A 35 9.34 -5.05 -4.38
N LEU A 36 9.12 -4.19 -3.38
CA LEU A 36 9.38 -4.49 -1.98
C LEU A 36 8.08 -4.67 -1.21
N VAL A 37 7.98 -5.71 -0.38
CA VAL A 37 6.81 -5.98 0.48
C VAL A 37 7.21 -5.92 1.94
N VAL A 38 6.48 -5.15 2.73
CA VAL A 38 6.56 -5.19 4.19
C VAL A 38 5.60 -6.25 4.73
N PHE A 39 6.14 -7.20 5.49
CA PHE A 39 5.37 -8.25 6.14
C PHE A 39 5.87 -8.47 7.58
N GLY A 40 5.13 -7.96 8.56
CA GLY A 40 5.57 -7.94 9.95
C GLY A 40 6.88 -7.16 10.10
N ASP A 41 7.89 -7.79 10.69
CA ASP A 41 9.23 -7.21 10.88
C ASP A 41 10.19 -7.52 9.72
N GLU A 42 9.70 -7.93 8.56
CA GLU A 42 10.52 -8.28 7.40
C GLU A 42 10.17 -7.44 6.17
N LEU A 43 11.21 -7.13 5.40
CA LEU A 43 11.14 -6.55 4.08
C LEU A 43 11.56 -7.59 3.04
N LEU A 44 10.66 -7.89 2.12
CA LEU A 44 10.82 -8.92 1.08
C LEU A 44 11.05 -8.24 -0.27
N HIS A 45 12.02 -8.70 -1.04
CA HIS A 45 12.19 -8.34 -2.44
C HIS A 45 11.54 -9.40 -3.31
N LEU A 46 10.50 -9.04 -4.07
CA LEU A 46 9.70 -10.04 -4.76
C LEU A 46 10.42 -10.70 -5.93
N GLU A 47 11.27 -9.94 -6.62
CA GLU A 47 11.98 -10.38 -7.81
C GLU A 47 13.11 -11.37 -7.47
N THR A 48 13.81 -11.18 -6.34
CA THR A 48 14.87 -12.11 -5.90
C THR A 48 14.42 -13.12 -4.84
N GLY A 49 13.26 -12.89 -4.22
CA GLY A 49 12.78 -13.67 -3.07
C GLY A 49 13.61 -13.52 -1.80
N GLN A 50 14.55 -12.57 -1.77
CA GLN A 50 15.37 -12.29 -0.59
C GLN A 50 14.57 -11.50 0.44
N SER A 51 14.89 -11.69 1.71
CA SER A 51 14.30 -10.95 2.81
C SER A 51 15.38 -10.30 3.68
N GLU A 52 15.05 -9.15 4.25
CA GLU A 52 15.86 -8.43 5.22
C GLU A 52 14.98 -8.05 6.42
N LYS A 53 15.52 -8.15 7.63
CA LYS A 53 14.78 -7.79 8.84
C LYS A 53 14.74 -6.27 9.00
N LEU A 54 13.56 -5.75 9.34
CA LEU A 54 13.36 -4.37 9.74
C LEU A 54 13.94 -4.16 11.14
N LEU A 55 14.84 -3.18 11.25
CA LEU A 55 15.49 -2.82 12.50
C LEU A 55 14.96 -1.47 12.94
N TYR A 56 13.91 -1.49 13.77
CA TYR A 56 13.30 -0.30 14.32
C TYR A 56 14.18 0.28 15.44
N ALA A 57 14.31 1.60 15.48
CA ALA A 57 15.10 2.29 16.49
C ALA A 57 14.33 2.39 17.81
N ALA A 58 14.14 1.26 18.50
CA ALA A 58 13.45 1.18 19.78
C ALA A 58 14.20 0.30 20.80
N GLU A 59 15.45 0.66 21.10
CA GLU A 59 16.11 0.35 22.39
C GLU A 59 16.79 1.62 22.95
N ALA A 60 16.18 2.79 22.77
CA ALA A 60 16.64 4.01 23.43
C ALA A 60 15.47 4.73 24.11
N THR A 61 15.31 4.39 25.40
CA THR A 61 14.69 5.18 26.48
C THR A 61 13.21 5.55 26.40
N ASN A 62 12.44 4.97 27.33
CA ASN A 62 11.20 5.47 27.95
C ASN A 62 10.75 6.88 27.51
N VAL A 63 9.84 6.96 26.53
CA VAL A 63 9.00 8.14 26.30
C VAL A 63 7.61 7.68 25.89
N ASP A 64 6.61 8.36 26.46
CA ASP A 64 5.16 8.20 26.29
C ASP A 64 4.71 7.82 24.85
N THR A 65 3.83 6.83 24.79
CA THR A 65 3.24 6.23 23.58
C THR A 65 2.22 7.14 22.87
N THR A 66 2.67 8.24 22.27
CA THR A 66 1.82 8.99 21.32
C THR A 66 2.48 9.41 20.00
N ASN A 67 3.78 9.20 19.78
CA ASN A 67 4.46 9.60 18.52
C ASN A 67 5.41 8.50 17.97
N VAL A 68 4.89 7.31 17.64
CA VAL A 68 5.69 6.15 17.18
C VAL A 68 5.91 6.14 15.64
N GLU A 69 5.40 7.12 14.90
CA GLU A 69 5.32 7.01 13.44
C GLU A 69 6.62 7.36 12.69
N THR A 70 7.57 8.05 13.33
CA THR A 70 8.87 8.40 12.71
C THR A 70 9.89 7.24 12.67
N SER A 71 9.55 6.05 13.18
CA SER A 71 10.48 4.90 13.29
C SER A 71 10.43 3.94 12.09
N ASN A 72 9.36 3.93 11.30
CA ASN A 72 9.15 2.89 10.28
C ASN A 72 9.83 3.20 8.95
N ALA A 73 9.72 4.44 8.45
CA ALA A 73 10.28 4.83 7.16
C ALA A 73 11.81 4.63 7.09
N ALA A 74 12.53 5.02 8.15
CA ALA A 74 13.97 4.84 8.26
C ALA A 74 14.39 3.36 8.33
N ALA A 75 13.64 2.53 9.08
CA ALA A 75 13.91 1.11 9.17
C ALA A 75 13.70 0.42 7.81
N ILE A 76 12.61 0.76 7.11
CA ILE A 76 12.27 0.22 5.79
C ILE A 76 13.30 0.65 4.75
N SER A 77 13.67 1.93 4.66
CA SER A 77 14.62 2.39 3.65
C SER A 77 16.04 1.85 3.89
N ALA A 78 16.47 1.72 5.14
CA ALA A 78 17.74 1.10 5.49
C ALA A 78 17.78 -0.39 5.13
N ALA A 79 16.69 -1.12 5.39
CA ALA A 79 16.55 -2.52 4.97
C ALA A 79 16.51 -2.63 3.45
N ALA A 80 15.79 -1.76 2.75
CA ALA A 80 15.74 -1.70 1.30
C ALA A 80 17.15 -1.50 0.71
N LYS A 81 17.94 -0.59 1.29
CA LYS A 81 19.32 -0.37 0.86
C LYS A 81 20.18 -1.62 1.04
N ARG A 82 20.07 -2.33 2.18
CA ARG A 82 20.81 -3.59 2.40
C ARG A 82 20.40 -4.67 1.40
N LEU A 83 19.10 -4.79 1.15
CA LEU A 83 18.51 -5.79 0.26
C LEU A 83 18.88 -5.56 -1.21
N LEU A 84 18.93 -4.30 -1.64
CA LEU A 84 19.20 -3.89 -3.03
C LEU A 84 20.68 -3.56 -3.31
N ASN A 85 21.54 -3.53 -2.28
CA ASN A 85 22.96 -3.17 -2.39
C ASN A 85 23.81 -4.08 -3.29
N SER A 86 23.21 -5.12 -3.88
CA SER A 86 23.82 -6.00 -4.86
C SER A 86 23.78 -5.48 -6.31
N SER A 87 23.09 -4.36 -6.59
CA SER A 87 22.96 -3.83 -7.95
C SER A 87 23.49 -2.40 -8.12
N ASP A 88 24.39 -2.20 -9.10
CA ASP A 88 24.86 -0.88 -9.55
C ASP A 88 23.83 -0.14 -10.42
N THR A 89 22.67 -0.73 -10.67
CA THR A 89 21.61 -0.12 -11.50
C THR A 89 20.72 0.81 -10.68
N PRO A 90 20.25 1.93 -11.26
CA PRO A 90 19.24 2.77 -10.61
C PRO A 90 17.95 1.97 -10.38
N CYS A 91 17.56 1.82 -9.12
CA CYS A 91 16.35 1.12 -8.72
C CYS A 91 15.17 2.10 -8.61
N THR A 92 14.07 1.75 -9.26
CA THR A 92 12.77 2.43 -9.16
C THR A 92 11.80 1.47 -8.49
N ILE A 93 11.33 1.83 -7.30
CA ILE A 93 10.78 0.88 -6.33
C ILE A 93 9.26 1.07 -6.18
N LEU A 94 8.51 -0.03 -6.22
CA LEU A 94 7.15 -0.11 -5.69
C LEU A 94 7.20 -0.68 -4.27
N LEU A 95 6.74 0.07 -3.28
CA LEU A 95 6.64 -0.40 -1.90
C LEU A 95 5.21 -0.85 -1.58
N LEU A 96 5.09 -2.08 -1.10
CA LEU A 96 3.83 -2.71 -0.75
C LEU A 96 3.72 -2.82 0.78
N LEU A 97 2.75 -2.12 1.35
CA LEU A 97 2.52 -2.03 2.80
C LEU A 97 1.34 -2.90 3.23
N ALA A 98 1.21 -3.15 4.53
CA ALA A 98 0.04 -3.82 5.08
C ALA A 98 -1.25 -3.05 4.71
N PRO A 99 -2.37 -3.72 4.42
CA PRO A 99 -3.61 -3.03 4.09
C PRO A 99 -4.12 -2.12 5.21
N SER A 100 -3.75 -2.43 6.46
CA SER A 100 -4.13 -1.62 7.62
C SER A 100 -3.50 -0.23 7.68
N GLU A 101 -2.45 0.02 6.90
CA GLU A 101 -1.87 1.36 6.69
C GLU A 101 -2.76 2.28 5.84
N PHE A 102 -3.91 1.76 5.36
CA PHE A 102 -4.83 2.47 4.49
C PHE A 102 -6.26 2.40 5.03
N ALA A 103 -6.86 3.55 5.31
CA ALA A 103 -8.29 3.63 5.57
C ALA A 103 -9.06 3.57 4.25
N ALA A 104 -10.17 2.83 4.22
CA ALA A 104 -11.03 2.72 3.04
C ALA A 104 -12.41 3.32 3.30
N THR A 105 -12.93 4.02 2.29
CA THR A 105 -14.28 4.58 2.31
C THR A 105 -14.97 4.30 0.98
N GLN A 106 -16.30 4.25 0.98
CA GLN A 106 -17.09 3.96 -0.21
C GLN A 106 -18.08 5.08 -0.51
N GLN A 107 -18.17 5.46 -1.78
CA GLN A 107 -18.98 6.59 -2.24
C GLN A 107 -19.67 6.24 -3.56
N ASP A 108 -20.91 6.72 -3.70
CA ASP A 108 -21.63 6.67 -4.97
C ASP A 108 -21.32 7.96 -5.77
N MET A 109 -20.54 7.81 -6.84
CA MET A 109 -20.02 8.86 -7.72
C MET A 109 -20.32 8.56 -9.20
N PRO A 110 -21.61 8.44 -9.61
CA PRO A 110 -21.97 8.04 -10.97
C PRO A 110 -21.46 9.03 -12.02
N GLY A 111 -20.85 8.49 -13.09
CA GLY A 111 -20.35 9.29 -14.22
C GLY A 111 -19.05 10.04 -13.97
N MET A 112 -18.41 9.87 -12.80
CA MET A 112 -17.14 10.51 -12.46
C MET A 112 -15.96 9.56 -12.67
N THR A 113 -14.90 10.03 -13.33
CA THR A 113 -13.66 9.26 -13.57
C THR A 113 -12.42 10.14 -13.41
N GLY A 114 -11.26 9.50 -13.26
CA GLY A 114 -9.94 10.13 -13.25
C GLY A 114 -9.83 11.30 -12.26
N THR A 115 -9.36 12.45 -12.77
CA THR A 115 -9.16 13.66 -11.97
C THR A 115 -10.47 14.24 -11.43
N ASN A 116 -11.57 14.15 -12.17
CA ASN A 116 -12.87 14.65 -11.72
C ASN A 116 -13.38 13.86 -10.51
N LEU A 117 -13.22 12.54 -10.54
CA LEU A 117 -13.55 11.66 -9.42
C LEU A 117 -12.72 12.02 -8.18
N ARG A 118 -11.40 12.17 -8.34
CA ARG A 118 -10.51 12.55 -7.23
C ARG A 118 -10.87 13.91 -6.63
N SER A 119 -11.14 14.91 -7.48
CA SER A 119 -11.58 16.23 -7.03
C SER A 119 -12.92 16.18 -6.29
N ALA A 120 -13.89 15.42 -6.80
CA ALA A 120 -15.19 15.28 -6.16
C ALA A 120 -15.09 14.65 -4.76
N ILE A 121 -14.27 13.60 -4.61
CA ILE A 121 -14.03 12.96 -3.31
C ILE A 121 -13.28 13.90 -2.37
N THR A 122 -12.28 14.63 -2.88
CA THR A 122 -11.50 15.60 -2.09
C THR A 122 -12.41 16.72 -1.55
N LEU A 123 -13.33 17.24 -2.37
CA LEU A 123 -14.30 18.27 -1.94
C LEU A 123 -15.27 17.77 -0.87
N GLN A 124 -15.53 16.46 -0.82
CA GLN A 124 -16.43 15.83 0.14
C GLN A 124 -15.69 15.29 1.37
N ARG A 125 -14.38 15.54 1.49
CA ARG A 125 -13.53 14.95 2.53
C ARG A 125 -14.10 15.13 3.94
N GLU A 126 -14.51 16.34 4.31
CA GLU A 126 -15.08 16.64 5.64
C GLU A 126 -16.38 15.87 5.93
N SER A 127 -17.16 15.55 4.88
CA SER A 127 -18.37 14.74 5.00
C SER A 127 -18.08 13.25 5.06
N ILE A 128 -17.01 12.79 4.40
CA ILE A 128 -16.63 11.38 4.32
C ILE A 128 -15.88 10.94 5.58
N LEU A 129 -14.97 11.77 6.06
CA LEU A 129 -14.13 11.54 7.24
C LEU A 129 -14.39 12.66 8.25
N PRO A 130 -15.57 12.67 8.89
CA PRO A 130 -15.91 13.72 9.85
C PRO A 130 -14.93 13.69 11.03
N ALA A 131 -14.49 14.88 11.45
CA ALA A 131 -13.55 15.06 12.56
C ALA A 131 -12.16 14.40 12.37
N CYS A 132 -11.75 14.11 11.13
CA CYS A 132 -10.37 13.76 10.83
C CYS A 132 -9.58 15.04 10.48
N ASP A 133 -8.78 15.51 11.42
CA ASP A 133 -7.96 16.72 11.28
C ASP A 133 -6.59 16.45 10.61
N ASP A 134 -6.24 15.17 10.42
CA ASP A 134 -4.95 14.76 9.85
C ASP A 134 -4.78 15.25 8.41
N THR A 135 -3.56 15.26 7.87
CA THR A 135 -3.37 15.51 6.43
C THR A 135 -3.31 14.19 5.69
N LEU A 136 -4.31 13.90 4.87
CA LEU A 136 -4.43 12.62 4.17
C LEU A 136 -4.13 12.72 2.68
N ALA A 137 -3.42 11.73 2.17
CA ALA A 137 -3.32 11.43 0.75
C ALA A 137 -4.49 10.53 0.31
N LEU A 138 -4.93 10.71 -0.93
CA LEU A 138 -6.08 10.01 -1.52
C LEU A 138 -5.67 9.20 -2.76
N ALA A 139 -6.03 7.93 -2.77
CA ALA A 139 -5.99 7.07 -3.94
C ALA A 139 -7.39 6.58 -4.32
N THR A 140 -7.68 6.57 -5.62
CA THR A 140 -8.94 6.10 -6.20
C THR A 140 -8.63 5.36 -7.48
N ALA A 141 -9.51 4.44 -7.88
CA ALA A 141 -9.49 3.92 -9.25
C ALA A 141 -9.68 5.08 -10.25
N ASN A 142 -9.08 4.97 -11.43
CA ASN A 142 -9.34 5.94 -12.51
C ASN A 142 -10.71 5.72 -13.15
N GLU A 143 -11.13 4.47 -13.24
CA GLU A 143 -12.39 4.07 -13.85
C GLU A 143 -13.43 3.81 -12.76
N ASN A 144 -14.68 4.16 -13.06
CA ASN A 144 -15.80 3.94 -12.16
C ASN A 144 -17.00 3.41 -12.95
N PRO A 145 -16.90 2.19 -13.51
CA PRO A 145 -17.95 1.64 -14.39
C PRO A 145 -19.26 1.37 -13.65
N THR A 146 -19.20 1.12 -12.35
CA THR A 146 -20.36 0.82 -11.50
C THR A 146 -21.00 2.08 -10.92
N GLY A 147 -20.33 3.24 -11.00
CA GLY A 147 -20.69 4.44 -10.28
C GLY A 147 -20.35 4.40 -8.78
N ARG A 148 -19.87 3.27 -8.25
CA ARG A 148 -19.45 3.11 -6.86
C ARG A 148 -17.95 3.00 -6.76
N VAL A 149 -17.33 3.92 -6.04
CA VAL A 149 -15.88 3.98 -5.86
C VAL A 149 -15.49 3.61 -4.43
N ILE A 150 -14.37 2.92 -4.30
CA ILE A 150 -13.63 2.80 -3.04
C ILE A 150 -12.46 3.77 -3.10
N ALA A 151 -12.44 4.69 -2.14
CA ALA A 151 -11.34 5.62 -1.91
C ALA A 151 -10.47 5.09 -0.77
N LEU A 152 -9.16 5.03 -1.01
CA LEU A 152 -8.15 4.67 -0.03
C LEU A 152 -7.44 5.93 0.46
N TRP A 153 -7.22 6.01 1.75
CA TRP A 153 -6.63 7.15 2.45
C TRP A 153 -5.45 6.70 3.29
N THR A 154 -4.42 7.53 3.35
CA THR A 154 -3.28 7.31 4.23
C THR A 154 -2.68 8.66 4.62
N HIS A 155 -1.85 8.68 5.66
CA HIS A 155 -1.24 9.87 6.21
C HIS A 155 -0.18 10.45 5.24
N ALA A 156 -0.34 11.71 4.86
CA ALA A 156 0.50 12.35 3.82
C ALA A 156 1.94 12.61 4.30
N ASP A 157 2.10 12.89 5.59
CA ASP A 157 3.38 12.99 6.29
C ASP A 157 4.11 11.64 6.31
N GLN A 158 3.44 10.54 6.65
CA GLN A 158 4.04 9.20 6.59
C GLN A 158 4.52 8.83 5.18
N LEU A 159 3.75 9.18 4.14
CA LEU A 159 4.20 9.02 2.75
C LEU A 159 5.45 9.85 2.48
N SER A 160 5.45 11.11 2.88
CA SER A 160 6.58 12.02 2.68
C SER A 160 7.85 11.50 3.35
N ASP A 161 7.73 11.02 4.59
CA ASP A 161 8.83 10.39 5.34
C ASP A 161 9.39 9.16 4.60
N LEU A 162 8.53 8.33 4.00
CA LEU A 162 8.97 7.19 3.18
C LEU A 162 9.73 7.64 1.93
N PHE A 163 9.19 8.60 1.16
CA PHE A 163 9.87 9.10 -0.04
C PHE A 163 11.24 9.71 0.32
N ASP A 164 11.29 10.53 1.37
CA ASP A 164 12.52 11.17 1.84
C ASP A 164 13.54 10.14 2.37
N ALA A 165 13.09 9.15 3.14
CA ALA A 165 13.95 8.10 3.68
C ALA A 165 14.57 7.22 2.60
N PHE A 166 13.83 6.91 1.52
CA PHE A 166 14.38 6.18 0.37
C PHE A 166 15.40 7.04 -0.41
N ALA A 167 15.08 8.32 -0.63
CA ALA A 167 15.95 9.24 -1.34
C ALA A 167 17.31 9.44 -0.63
N GLN A 168 17.33 9.43 0.71
CA GLN A 168 18.57 9.50 1.51
C GLN A 168 19.57 8.37 1.19
N TYR A 169 19.08 7.21 0.77
CA TYR A 169 19.91 6.06 0.36
C TYR A 169 20.15 5.99 -1.16
N GLY A 170 19.75 7.03 -1.91
CA GLY A 170 19.84 7.07 -3.37
C GLY A 170 18.86 6.13 -4.07
N LEU A 171 17.80 5.68 -3.38
CA LEU A 171 16.77 4.82 -3.93
C LEU A 171 15.60 5.68 -4.41
N THR A 172 15.02 5.34 -5.57
CA THR A 172 13.86 6.05 -6.10
C THR A 172 12.59 5.30 -5.74
N LEU A 173 11.83 5.79 -4.77
CA LEU A 173 10.49 5.29 -4.49
C LEU A 173 9.53 5.85 -5.54
N ALA A 174 8.85 4.97 -6.27
CA ALA A 174 7.97 5.33 -7.38
C ALA A 174 6.50 5.39 -6.95
N ALA A 175 6.10 4.44 -6.10
CA ALA A 175 4.75 4.34 -5.59
C ALA A 175 4.70 3.51 -4.31
N ILE A 176 3.63 3.72 -3.55
CA ILE A 176 3.26 2.95 -2.38
C ILE A 176 1.85 2.39 -2.63
N ALA A 177 1.61 1.13 -2.31
CA ALA A 177 0.30 0.51 -2.44
C ALA A 177 0.05 -0.54 -1.34
N PRO A 178 -1.22 -0.88 -1.04
CA PRO A 178 -1.52 -2.02 -0.19
C PRO A 178 -1.06 -3.33 -0.84
N ARG A 179 -0.35 -4.17 -0.09
CA ARG A 179 0.19 -5.45 -0.58
C ARG A 179 -0.89 -6.43 -1.04
N ILE A 180 -2.09 -6.38 -0.44
CA ILE A 180 -3.24 -7.18 -0.88
C ILE A 180 -3.62 -6.89 -2.33
N LEU A 181 -3.36 -5.68 -2.84
CA LEU A 181 -3.64 -5.33 -4.23
C LEU A 181 -2.61 -5.90 -5.20
N ALA A 182 -1.41 -6.26 -4.73
CA ALA A 182 -0.40 -6.88 -5.57
C ALA A 182 -0.82 -8.26 -6.08
N LEU A 183 -1.66 -8.95 -5.31
CA LEU A 183 -2.19 -10.28 -5.62
C LEU A 183 -3.30 -10.24 -6.69
N SER A 184 -3.73 -9.05 -7.14
CA SER A 184 -4.90 -8.89 -8.01
C SER A 184 -4.57 -8.99 -9.50
N ALA A 185 -4.51 -10.20 -10.02
CA ALA A 185 -3.99 -10.51 -11.37
C ALA A 185 -5.05 -11.04 -12.35
N ASN A 186 -6.18 -11.55 -11.87
CA ASN A 186 -7.07 -12.34 -12.70
C ASN A 186 -8.28 -11.56 -13.23
N THR A 187 -8.78 -12.04 -14.36
CA THR A 187 -10.00 -11.57 -15.02
C THR A 187 -11.29 -11.97 -14.28
N MET A 188 -11.19 -12.86 -13.29
CA MET A 188 -12.31 -13.28 -12.44
C MET A 188 -12.44 -12.37 -11.20
N PRO A 189 -13.62 -12.31 -10.56
CA PRO A 189 -13.76 -11.67 -9.26
C PRO A 189 -12.81 -12.34 -8.25
N GLU A 190 -11.88 -11.57 -7.72
CA GLU A 190 -10.90 -12.04 -6.75
C GLU A 190 -11.37 -11.63 -5.36
N ASN A 191 -11.52 -12.62 -4.50
CA ASN A 191 -11.73 -12.45 -3.07
C ASN A 191 -10.40 -12.72 -2.39
N LEU A 192 -9.78 -11.66 -1.89
CA LEU A 192 -8.47 -11.70 -1.26
C LEU A 192 -8.65 -11.45 0.23
N LEU A 193 -7.85 -12.15 1.03
CA LEU A 193 -7.78 -11.96 2.46
C LEU A 193 -6.31 -11.78 2.82
N ASP A 194 -6.01 -10.77 3.61
CA ASP A 194 -4.69 -10.47 4.15
C ASP A 194 -4.81 -10.26 5.65
N ASP A 195 -3.94 -10.91 6.40
CA ASP A 195 -3.83 -10.78 7.86
C ASP A 195 -2.41 -10.28 8.17
N ASP A 196 -2.32 -9.13 8.81
CA ASP A 196 -1.05 -8.53 9.23
C ASP A 196 -0.70 -8.82 10.70
N GLY A 197 -1.46 -9.70 11.35
CA GLY A 197 -1.33 -10.06 12.76
C GLY A 197 -2.22 -9.20 13.66
N CYS A 198 -2.47 -7.94 13.31
CA CYS A 198 -3.33 -7.02 14.08
C CYS A 198 -4.70 -6.84 13.44
N HIS A 199 -4.77 -6.84 12.11
CA HIS A 199 -5.98 -6.66 11.32
C HIS A 199 -6.11 -7.74 10.26
N THR A 200 -7.35 -8.15 10.03
CA THR A 200 -7.73 -8.94 8.87
C THR A 200 -8.44 -8.04 7.88
N THR A 201 -7.92 -7.97 6.65
CA THR A 201 -8.50 -7.21 5.55
C THR A 201 -8.98 -8.13 4.45
N PHE A 202 -10.26 -8.01 4.10
CA PHE A 202 -10.89 -8.65 2.97
C PHE A 202 -11.08 -7.65 1.83
N VAL A 203 -10.62 -8.02 0.64
CA VAL A 203 -10.80 -7.24 -0.58
C VAL A 203 -11.53 -8.07 -1.62
N ARG A 204 -12.56 -7.48 -2.22
CA ARG A 204 -13.13 -7.98 -3.48
C ARG A 204 -12.77 -7.04 -4.60
N SER A 205 -12.17 -7.59 -5.65
CA SER A 205 -11.95 -6.87 -6.89
C SER A 205 -12.55 -7.63 -8.07
N ARG A 206 -12.98 -6.91 -9.11
CA ARG A 206 -13.41 -7.51 -10.38
C ARG A 206 -12.81 -6.74 -11.52
N GLN A 207 -12.10 -7.45 -12.40
CA GLN A 207 -11.35 -6.80 -13.48
C GLN A 207 -10.46 -5.66 -12.93
N GLY A 208 -9.94 -5.87 -11.70
CA GLY A 208 -9.21 -4.93 -10.83
C GLY A 208 -9.82 -3.55 -10.60
N VAL A 209 -11.14 -3.42 -10.70
CA VAL A 209 -11.86 -2.40 -9.94
C VAL A 209 -12.13 -2.95 -8.55
N LEU A 210 -11.80 -2.18 -7.52
CA LEU A 210 -12.15 -2.52 -6.14
C LEU A 210 -13.67 -2.40 -5.95
N GLU A 211 -14.31 -3.53 -5.63
CA GLU A 211 -15.75 -3.60 -5.35
C GLU A 211 -16.03 -3.58 -3.85
N GLN A 212 -15.10 -4.11 -3.04
CA GLN A 212 -15.27 -4.21 -1.60
C GLN A 212 -13.92 -4.13 -0.88
N TRP A 213 -13.91 -3.39 0.24
CA TRP A 213 -12.82 -3.36 1.21
C TRP A 213 -13.44 -3.45 2.59
N LEU A 214 -13.13 -4.51 3.33
CA LEU A 214 -13.57 -4.70 4.71
C LEU A 214 -12.33 -4.96 5.54
N GLN A 215 -12.20 -4.25 6.65
CA GLN A 215 -11.08 -4.41 7.57
C GLN A 215 -11.63 -4.49 8.98
N ILE A 216 -11.10 -5.44 9.75
CA ILE A 216 -11.47 -5.67 11.14
C ILE A 216 -10.20 -5.82 11.98
N LYS A 217 -10.23 -5.36 13.23
CA LYS A 217 -9.18 -5.65 14.21
C LYS A 217 -9.33 -7.08 14.69
N ASN A 218 -8.24 -7.82 14.75
CA ASN A 218 -8.27 -9.23 15.14
C ASN A 218 -8.80 -9.41 16.57
N ASP A 219 -8.50 -8.48 17.49
CA ASP A 219 -9.02 -8.50 18.87
C ASP A 219 -10.56 -8.37 18.94
N GLU A 220 -11.20 -7.75 17.93
CA GLU A 220 -12.66 -7.64 17.84
C GLU A 220 -13.32 -8.94 17.34
N LEU A 221 -12.55 -9.82 16.69
CA LEU A 221 -13.01 -11.17 16.29
C LEU A 221 -12.97 -12.16 17.47
N GLU A 222 -12.17 -11.89 18.50
CA GLU A 222 -12.02 -12.76 19.67
C GLU A 222 -13.12 -12.58 20.73
N GLU A 223 -14.10 -11.69 20.50
CA GLU A 223 -15.29 -11.59 21.35
C GLU A 223 -16.15 -12.86 21.18
N LYS A 224 -15.79 -13.87 21.98
CA LYS A 224 -16.36 -15.23 21.95
C LYS A 224 -17.88 -15.22 22.11
N ALA A 225 -18.52 -15.94 21.20
CA ALA A 225 -19.87 -16.49 21.34
C ALA A 225 -20.02 -17.37 22.61
#